data_AF-A0A7L2GZW5-F1
#
_entry.id   AF-A0A7L2GZW5-F1
#
_cell.length_a   1.000
_cell.length_b   1.000
_cell.length_c   1.000
_cell.angle_alpha   90.00
_cell.angle_beta   90.00
_cell.angle_gamma   90.00
#
_symmetry.space_group_name_H-M   'P 1'
#
loop_
_entity.id
_entity.type
_entity.pdbx_description
1 polymer ?
#
loop_
_entity_poly.entity_id
_entity_poly.type
_entity_poly.pdbx_seq_one_letter_code
_entity_poly.pdbx_strand_id
1 'polypeptide(L)'
;VAEPLRLVEGESRCDGRLEVAASPGAWARVAAGLWDPRGASVVCRQLGCGVPEKGYAVPGSGTVGLRCAGTEENLAQCNASGTATAPTGS
;
A
#
# COMPACT_ATOMS: atom_id res chain seq x y z
N VAL A 1 -12.71 4.64 12.88
CA VAL A 1 -12.58 3.82 11.66
C VAL A 1 -11.13 3.33 11.61
N ALA A 2 -10.89 2.04 11.43
CA ALA A 2 -9.53 1.54 11.30
C ALA A 2 -9.07 1.85 9.87
N GLU A 3 -8.04 2.69 9.74
CA GLU A 3 -7.44 2.97 8.44
C GLU A 3 -6.88 1.66 7.87
N PRO A 4 -7.29 1.23 6.66
CA PRO A 4 -6.83 -0.03 6.06
C PRO A 4 -5.35 0.02 5.63
N LEU A 5 -4.59 1.04 6.03
CA LEU A 5 -3.19 1.23 5.70
C LEU A 5 -2.45 2.01 6.79
N ARG A 6 -1.12 1.88 6.81
CA ARG A 6 -0.22 2.70 7.63
C ARG A 6 1.10 2.95 6.91
N LEU A 7 1.71 4.11 7.18
CA LEU A 7 3.10 4.37 6.84
C LEU A 7 3.96 4.10 8.08
N VAL A 8 4.97 3.25 7.95
CA VAL A 8 5.91 2.89 9.03
C VAL A 8 7.34 3.25 8.63
N GLU A 9 8.20 3.51 9.61
CA GLU A 9 9.60 3.90 9.37
C GLU A 9 9.76 5.13 8.47
N GLY A 10 8.86 6.10 8.59
CA GLY A 10 9.04 7.43 8.03
C GLY A 10 9.22 8.49 9.12
N GLU A 11 9.71 9.66 8.73
CA GLU A 11 9.85 10.81 9.63
C GLU A 11 8.51 11.50 9.94
N SER A 12 7.45 11.16 9.21
CA SER A 12 6.16 11.85 9.32
C SER A 12 5.00 10.91 8.97
N ARG A 13 3.78 11.31 9.34
CA ARG A 13 2.54 10.59 8.97
C ARG A 13 2.32 10.44 7.46
N CYS A 14 3.08 11.17 6.66
CA CYS A 14 3.02 11.24 5.20
C CYS A 14 4.27 10.66 4.52
N ASP A 15 5.18 10.10 5.31
CA ASP A 15 6.44 9.53 4.86
C ASP A 15 6.60 8.11 5.42
N GLY A 16 7.36 7.28 4.73
CA GLY A 16 7.70 5.93 5.18
C GLY A 16 7.20 4.83 4.27
N ARG A 17 7.39 3.60 4.74
CA ARG A 17 6.99 2.38 4.06
C ARG A 17 5.51 2.13 4.23
N LEU A 18 4.81 1.95 3.11
CA LEU A 18 3.41 1.55 3.10
C LEU A 18 3.22 0.09 3.51
N GLU A 19 2.32 -0.10 4.46
CA GLU A 19 1.73 -1.39 4.81
C GLU A 19 0.21 -1.31 4.73
N VAL A 20 -0.41 -2.33 4.15
CA VAL A 20 -1.87 -2.43 3.95
C VAL A 20 -2.42 -3.50 4.88
N ALA A 21 -3.53 -3.22 5.55
CA ALA A 21 -4.18 -4.19 6.42
C ALA A 21 -4.79 -5.33 5.58
N ALA A 22 -4.29 -6.54 5.77
CA ALA A 22 -4.79 -7.74 5.09
C ALA A 22 -5.84 -8.49 5.94
N SER A 23 -5.69 -8.44 7.26
CA SER A 23 -6.66 -8.95 8.24
C SER A 23 -6.46 -8.23 9.59
N PRO A 24 -7.36 -8.39 10.58
CA PRO A 24 -7.21 -7.73 11.88
C PRO A 24 -5.88 -8.08 12.54
N GLY A 25 -4.97 -7.10 12.63
CA GLY A 25 -3.62 -7.29 13.17
C GLY A 25 -2.59 -7.82 12.18
N ALA A 26 -2.96 -8.15 10.93
CA ALA A 26 -2.04 -8.56 9.88
C ALA A 26 -1.84 -7.46 8.84
N TRP A 27 -0.58 -7.15 8.57
CA TRP A 27 -0.15 -6.12 7.64
C TRP A 27 0.61 -6.78 6.49
N ALA A 28 0.25 -6.42 5.26
CA ALA A 28 0.91 -6.85 4.03
C ALA A 28 1.69 -5.68 3.42
N ARG A 29 2.80 -5.99 2.75
CA ARG A 29 3.53 -5.01 1.94
C ARG A 29 2.94 -4.94 0.55
N VAL A 30 3.22 -3.86 -0.19
CA VAL A 30 2.80 -3.76 -1.59
C VAL A 30 3.89 -4.28 -2.52
N ALA A 31 3.52 -5.09 -3.51
CA ALA A 31 4.45 -5.66 -4.47
C ALA A 31 5.16 -4.56 -5.25
N ALA A 32 6.50 -4.55 -5.24
CA ALA A 32 7.29 -3.50 -5.88
C ALA A 32 7.01 -3.35 -7.39
N GLY A 33 6.67 -4.43 -8.08
CA GLY A 33 6.33 -4.40 -9.52
C GLY A 33 4.91 -3.89 -9.84
N LEU A 34 4.05 -3.72 -8.83
CA LEU A 34 2.67 -3.26 -9.01
C LEU A 34 2.40 -1.92 -8.33
N TRP A 35 3.38 -1.39 -7.60
CA TRP A 35 3.33 -0.08 -6.98
C TRP A 35 3.76 1.02 -7.94
N ASP A 36 2.84 1.93 -8.23
CA ASP A 36 3.03 3.06 -9.15
C ASP A 36 2.77 4.37 -8.37
N PRO A 37 3.34 5.53 -8.78
CA PRO A 37 3.04 6.84 -8.19
C PRO A 37 1.53 7.16 -8.09
N ARG A 38 0.69 6.57 -8.95
CA ARG A 38 -0.78 6.61 -8.82
C ARG A 38 -1.27 6.02 -7.50
N GLY A 39 -0.73 4.89 -7.07
CA GLY A 39 -1.03 4.28 -5.78
C GLY A 39 -0.60 5.17 -4.61
N ALA A 40 0.58 5.79 -4.70
CA ALA A 40 1.03 6.77 -3.71
C ALA A 40 0.07 7.97 -3.59
N SER A 41 -0.55 8.38 -4.70
CA SER A 41 -1.49 9.51 -4.72
C SER A 41 -2.77 9.18 -3.95
N VAL A 42 -3.29 7.97 -4.11
CA VAL A 42 -4.45 7.48 -3.36
C VAL A 42 -4.12 7.39 -1.86
N VAL A 43 -2.93 6.90 -1.49
CA VAL A 43 -2.50 6.82 -0.09
C VAL A 43 -2.37 8.19 0.56
N CYS A 44 -1.65 9.12 -0.07
CA CYS A 44 -1.49 10.47 0.47
C CYS A 44 -2.84 11.20 0.56
N ARG A 45 -3.76 10.93 -0.37
CA ARG A 45 -5.12 11.47 -0.31
C ARG A 45 -5.92 10.89 0.84
N GLN A 46 -5.86 9.56 1.03
CA GLN A 46 -6.52 8.87 2.13
C GLN A 46 -6.02 9.35 3.51
N LEU A 47 -4.71 9.57 3.64
CA LEU A 47 -4.07 10.08 4.87
C LEU A 47 -4.22 11.60 5.08
N GLY A 48 -4.80 12.33 4.11
CA GLY A 48 -4.87 13.80 4.16
C GLY A 48 -3.50 14.48 4.09
N CYS A 49 -2.56 13.87 3.39
CA CYS A 49 -1.19 14.35 3.14
C CYS A 49 -1.05 15.19 1.86
N GLY A 50 -2.04 15.13 0.96
CA GLY A 50 -2.02 15.88 -0.31
C GLY A 50 -1.36 15.08 -1.45
N VAL A 51 -0.51 15.73 -2.24
CA VAL A 51 0.15 15.13 -3.41
C VAL A 51 1.44 14.43 -2.96
N PRO A 52 1.68 13.16 -3.35
CA PRO A 52 2.92 12.46 -3.04
C PRO A 52 4.08 13.08 -3.83
N GLU A 53 5.20 13.36 -3.17
CA GLU A 53 6.43 13.74 -3.88
C GLU A 53 7.14 12.52 -4.49
N LYS A 54 7.09 11.36 -3.80
CA LYS A 54 7.71 10.10 -4.25
C LYS A 54 6.93 8.88 -3.75
N GLY A 55 6.89 7.82 -4.54
CA GLY A 55 6.24 6.55 -4.18
C GLY A 55 7.16 5.39 -4.47
N TYR A 56 7.86 4.87 -3.45
CA TYR A 56 8.70 3.69 -3.58
C TYR A 56 8.08 2.53 -2.81
N ALA A 57 7.96 1.37 -3.46
CA ALA A 57 7.68 0.13 -2.77
C ALA A 57 9.00 -0.55 -2.45
N VAL A 58 9.13 -1.01 -1.21
CA VAL A 58 10.23 -1.89 -0.84
C VAL A 58 9.89 -3.34 -1.22
N PRO A 59 10.80 -4.06 -1.89
CA PRO A 59 10.61 -5.48 -2.14
C PRO A 59 10.61 -6.26 -0.82
N GLY A 60 9.73 -7.27 -0.70
CA GLY A 60 9.66 -8.14 0.47
C GLY A 60 8.73 -9.34 0.22
N SER A 61 8.86 -10.40 1.03
CA SER A 61 7.98 -11.58 0.99
C SER A 61 6.63 -11.26 1.65
N GLY A 62 5.51 -11.76 1.09
CA GLY A 62 4.15 -11.47 1.58
C GLY A 62 3.57 -10.15 1.06
N THR A 63 3.67 -9.91 -0.26
CA THR A 63 3.17 -8.70 -0.91
C THR A 63 1.77 -8.84 -1.51
N VAL A 64 0.94 -7.82 -1.37
CA VAL A 64 -0.33 -7.66 -2.10
C VAL A 64 -0.08 -6.89 -3.40
N GLY A 65 -0.65 -7.37 -4.50
CA GLY A 65 -0.67 -6.64 -5.76
C GLY A 65 -1.79 -5.61 -5.74
N LEU A 66 -1.45 -4.33 -5.81
CA LEU A 66 -2.40 -3.24 -5.68
C LEU A 66 -2.19 -2.23 -6.81
N ARG A 67 -3.16 -2.15 -7.74
CA ARG A 67 -3.10 -1.23 -8.89
C ARG A 67 -4.21 -0.18 -8.76
N CYS A 68 -3.80 1.08 -8.63
CA CYS A 68 -4.71 2.22 -8.61
C CYS A 68 -4.64 3.01 -9.93
N ALA A 69 -5.76 3.61 -10.32
CA ALA A 69 -5.85 4.62 -11.38
C ALA A 69 -5.27 5.97 -10.94
N GLY A 70 -5.24 6.25 -9.63
CA GLY A 70 -4.82 7.53 -9.03
C GLY A 70 -5.99 8.49 -8.77
N THR A 71 -7.22 8.10 -9.13
CA THR A 71 -8.44 8.89 -8.92
C THR A 71 -9.25 8.40 -7.72
N GLU A 72 -8.88 7.26 -7.17
CA GLU A 72 -9.52 6.66 -6.00
C GLU A 72 -9.31 7.50 -4.75
N GLU A 73 -10.27 7.45 -3.83
CA GLU A 73 -10.18 8.12 -2.53
C GLU A 73 -9.50 7.25 -1.48
N ASN A 74 -9.50 5.93 -1.67
CA ASN A 74 -8.90 4.98 -0.74
C ASN A 74 -8.36 3.75 -1.46
N LEU A 75 -7.39 3.08 -0.82
CA LEU A 75 -6.77 1.86 -1.37
C LEU A 75 -7.76 0.71 -1.60
N ALA A 76 -8.89 0.70 -0.88
CA ALA A 76 -9.94 -0.30 -1.03
C ALA A 76 -10.68 -0.19 -2.37
N GLN A 77 -10.66 0.99 -3.00
CA GLN A 77 -11.21 1.21 -4.35
C GLN A 77 -10.23 0.84 -5.46
N CYS A 78 -8.95 0.63 -5.14
CA CYS A 78 -7.98 0.21 -6.12
C CYS A 78 -8.17 -1.26 -6.49
N ASN A 79 -7.85 -1.60 -7.74
CA ASN A 79 -7.96 -2.97 -8.20
C ASN A 79 -6.82 -3.79 -7.60
N ALA A 80 -7.12 -4.57 -6.56
CA ALA A 80 -6.19 -5.52 -5.98
C ALA A 80 -6.01 -6.68 -6.96
N SER A 81 -4.93 -6.68 -7.75
CA SER A 81 -4.51 -7.86 -8.50
C SER A 81 -3.98 -8.88 -7.51
N GLY A 82 -4.89 -9.72 -7.02
CA GLY A 82 -4.65 -10.67 -5.94
C GLY A 82 -3.49 -11.63 -6.20
N THR A 83 -2.76 -11.94 -5.14
CA THR A 83 -2.66 -13.27 -4.52
C THR A 83 -1.60 -13.13 -3.45
N ALA A 84 -1.95 -13.35 -2.19
CA ALA A 84 -0.94 -13.60 -1.17
C ALA A 84 -0.24 -14.88 -1.62
N THR A 85 0.96 -14.76 -2.18
CA THR A 85 1.79 -15.93 -2.51
C THR A 85 2.15 -16.58 -1.19
N ALA A 86 1.36 -17.56 -0.77
CA ALA A 86 1.74 -18.48 0.28
C ALA A 86 3.09 -19.09 -0.10
N PRO A 87 4.04 -19.28 0.84
CA PRO A 87 5.23 -20.05 0.52
C PRO A 87 4.77 -21.45 0.13
N THR A 88 5.08 -21.85 -1.10
CA THR A 88 4.96 -23.24 -1.52
C THR A 88 5.78 -24.06 -0.55
N GLY A 89 5.11 -24.89 0.24
CA GLY A 89 5.77 -25.85 1.11
C GLY A 89 6.68 -26.78 0.31
N SER A 90 7.77 -27.20 0.93
CA SER A 90 8.51 -28.42 0.60
C SER A 90 8.70 -29.19 1.89
#